data_AF-A0A358U156-F1
#
_entry.id   AF-A0A358U156-F1
#
_cell.length_a   1.000
_cell.length_b   1.000
_cell.length_c   1.000
_cell.angle_alpha   90.00
_cell.angle_beta   90.00
_cell.angle_gamma   90.00
#
_symmetry.space_group_name_H-M   'P 1'
#
loop_
_entity.id
_entity.type
_entity.pdbx_description
1 polymer ?
#
loop_
_entity_poly.entity_id
_entity_poly.type
_entity_poly.pdbx_seq_one_letter_code
_entity_poly.pdbx_strand_id
1 'polypeptide(L)'
;MMRKFTVTELSDFNGIKKPAYVGYQGNVYDVSSVFKDGEHAGIKAGRDLTIDFAKGPHTDDIFKNFPVVGALTNEKSLYEKVFTGTSLQTDLLLRLALGIVFFAHGAQKLLGWFGGYGWSGTMGYLTQTVHLAPPIAGLVILVEFFAGLALILGLLTRPAALGIALVTLGAAFTVHLPNGFFLDKGGIEYVFVLFLVALFLFVNGAGTVSIDRLIRDRYQRR
;
A
#
# COMPACT_ATOMS: atom_id res chain seq x y z
N MET A 1 -5.49 38.03 -8.66
CA MET A 1 -5.68 36.58 -8.43
C MET A 1 -5.54 36.33 -6.94
N MET A 2 -6.46 35.61 -6.29
CA MET A 2 -6.38 35.34 -4.84
C MET A 2 -5.21 34.39 -4.55
N ARG A 3 -4.50 34.63 -3.43
CA ARG A 3 -3.43 33.73 -2.97
C ARG A 3 -4.02 32.38 -2.58
N LYS A 4 -3.34 31.30 -2.95
CA LYS A 4 -3.67 29.94 -2.51
C LYS A 4 -2.83 29.58 -1.28
N PHE A 5 -3.43 28.87 -0.35
CA PHE A 5 -2.78 28.32 0.83
C PHE A 5 -3.00 26.81 0.87
N THR A 6 -1.95 26.05 1.12
CA THR A 6 -2.06 24.67 1.61
C THR A 6 -2.36 24.68 3.12
N VAL A 7 -2.84 23.56 3.67
CA VAL A 7 -3.06 23.43 5.13
C VAL A 7 -1.76 23.64 5.92
N THR A 8 -0.63 23.16 5.38
CA THR A 8 0.70 23.37 5.98
C THR A 8 1.08 24.86 5.98
N GLU A 9 0.96 25.55 4.84
CA GLU A 9 1.25 26.98 4.78
C GLU A 9 0.31 27.81 5.65
N LEU A 10 -0.96 27.42 5.77
CA LEU A 10 -1.90 28.05 6.69
C LEU A 10 -1.43 27.92 8.14
N SER A 11 -0.84 26.77 8.53
CA SER A 11 -0.37 26.53 9.90
C SER A 11 0.74 27.46 10.38
N ASP A 12 1.48 28.08 9.46
CA ASP A 12 2.44 29.12 9.79
C ASP A 12 1.77 30.41 10.29
N PHE A 13 0.53 30.69 9.88
CA PHE A 13 -0.23 31.89 10.25
C PHE A 13 -1.01 31.66 11.54
N ASN A 14 -0.26 31.32 12.59
CA ASN A 14 -0.79 30.91 13.88
C ASN A 14 -0.99 32.06 14.88
N GLY A 15 -0.81 33.32 14.49
CA GLY A 15 -1.02 34.47 15.37
C GLY A 15 0.09 34.75 16.40
N ILE A 16 1.22 34.03 16.37
CA ILE A 16 2.36 34.29 17.26
C ILE A 16 3.40 35.20 16.58
N LYS A 17 4.07 34.68 15.54
CA LYS A 17 5.10 35.41 14.78
C LYS A 17 4.58 35.95 13.44
N LYS A 18 3.42 35.46 13.02
CA LYS A 18 2.71 35.84 11.80
C LYS A 18 1.26 36.18 12.20
N PRO A 19 0.50 36.89 11.35
CA PRO A 19 -0.93 37.10 11.54
C PRO A 19 -1.68 35.79 11.84
N ALA A 20 -2.82 35.89 12.52
CA ALA A 20 -3.68 34.77 12.83
C ALA A 20 -4.67 34.54 11.69
N TYR A 21 -4.47 33.49 10.89
CA TYR A 21 -5.37 33.12 9.81
C TYR A 21 -6.11 31.82 10.12
N VAL A 22 -7.31 31.67 9.60
CA VAL A 22 -8.08 30.41 9.68
C VAL A 22 -8.69 30.07 8.33
N GLY A 23 -8.78 28.77 8.05
CA GLY A 23 -9.51 28.24 6.91
C GLY A 23 -10.97 28.03 7.27
N TYR A 24 -11.90 28.39 6.37
CA TYR A 24 -13.31 28.03 6.49
C TYR A 24 -13.96 27.91 5.11
N GLN A 25 -14.59 26.77 4.84
CA GLN A 25 -15.28 26.46 3.58
C GLN A 25 -14.47 26.81 2.32
N GLY A 26 -13.17 26.51 2.33
CA GLY A 26 -12.27 26.75 1.19
C GLY A 26 -11.70 28.17 1.08
N ASN A 27 -12.03 29.09 1.99
CA ASN A 27 -11.42 30.43 2.07
C ASN A 27 -10.48 30.53 3.28
N VAL A 28 -9.52 31.46 3.20
CA VAL A 28 -8.63 31.82 4.32
C VAL A 28 -8.95 33.23 4.77
N TYR A 29 -9.26 33.38 6.06
CA TYR A 29 -9.67 34.62 6.69
C TYR A 29 -8.59 35.14 7.65
N ASP A 30 -8.36 36.46 7.66
CA ASP A 30 -7.55 37.12 8.67
C ASP A 30 -8.40 37.41 9.91
N VAL A 31 -8.12 36.68 10.99
CA VAL A 31 -8.83 36.76 12.27
C VAL A 31 -7.96 37.38 13.38
N SER A 32 -6.86 38.04 13.01
CA SER A 32 -5.89 38.64 13.95
C SER A 32 -6.50 39.67 14.90
N SER A 33 -7.65 40.26 14.54
CA SER A 33 -8.35 41.21 15.41
C SER A 33 -8.90 40.56 16.68
N VAL A 34 -9.30 39.29 16.62
CA VAL A 34 -9.98 38.57 17.71
C VAL A 34 -9.21 37.36 18.27
N PHE A 35 -8.28 36.78 17.49
CA PHE A 35 -7.36 35.75 17.98
C PHE A 35 -6.14 36.43 18.62
N LYS A 36 -6.11 36.44 19.95
CA LYS A 36 -4.99 36.99 20.73
C LYS A 36 -3.99 35.88 21.01
N ASP A 37 -2.72 36.14 20.75
CA ASP A 37 -1.63 35.16 20.86
C ASP A 37 -1.91 33.85 20.11
N GLY A 38 -2.66 33.95 19.00
CA GLY A 38 -3.02 32.80 18.16
C GLY A 38 -4.21 31.98 18.61
N GLU A 39 -4.96 32.43 19.62
CA GLU A 39 -6.09 31.69 20.17
C GLU A 39 -7.33 32.56 20.35
N HIS A 40 -8.50 31.95 20.18
CA HIS A 40 -9.79 32.51 20.56
C HIS A 40 -10.70 31.40 21.09
N ALA A 41 -11.15 31.53 22.34
CA ALA A 41 -12.07 30.57 22.98
C ALA A 41 -11.61 29.09 22.86
N GLY A 42 -10.31 28.83 23.05
CA GLY A 42 -9.72 27.49 22.93
C GLY A 42 -9.48 27.00 21.50
N ILE A 43 -9.86 27.78 20.48
CA ILE A 43 -9.58 27.51 19.08
C ILE A 43 -8.29 28.19 18.68
N LYS A 44 -7.37 27.44 18.08
CA LYS A 44 -6.08 27.96 17.58
C LYS A 44 -6.17 28.38 16.11
N ALA A 45 -5.51 29.49 15.79
CA ALA A 45 -5.27 29.92 14.41
C ALA A 45 -4.31 28.97 13.66
N GLY A 46 -4.20 29.15 12.36
CA GLY A 46 -3.39 28.34 11.46
C GLY A 46 -4.03 27.00 11.09
N ARG A 47 -5.36 26.87 11.19
CA ARG A 47 -6.08 25.62 10.94
C ARG A 47 -7.31 25.85 10.09
N ASP A 48 -7.75 24.79 9.40
CA ASP A 48 -9.07 24.75 8.77
C ASP A 48 -10.11 24.42 9.85
N LEU A 49 -11.03 25.34 10.07
CA LEU A 49 -12.08 25.24 11.06
C LEU A 49 -13.40 24.71 10.47
N THR A 50 -13.46 24.34 9.19
CA THR A 50 -14.71 23.94 8.53
C THR A 50 -15.49 22.85 9.29
N ILE A 51 -14.79 21.90 9.91
CA ILE A 51 -15.40 20.83 10.72
C ILE A 51 -15.63 21.26 12.18
N ASP A 52 -14.68 22.00 12.75
CA ASP A 52 -14.65 22.30 14.18
C ASP A 52 -15.52 23.50 14.56
N PHE A 53 -15.76 24.43 13.63
CA PHE A 53 -16.51 25.66 13.84
C PHE A 53 -18.01 25.39 14.11
N ALA A 54 -18.58 24.34 13.50
CA ALA A 54 -19.99 23.97 13.64
C ALA A 54 -20.41 23.63 15.08
N LYS A 55 -19.46 23.44 16.00
CA LYS A 55 -19.71 23.13 17.42
C LYS A 55 -19.68 24.37 18.33
N GLY A 56 -19.34 25.54 17.77
CA GLY A 56 -19.21 26.78 18.52
C GLY A 56 -20.53 27.53 18.72
N PRO A 57 -20.54 28.58 19.57
CA PRO A 57 -21.72 29.42 19.83
C PRO A 57 -22.01 30.45 18.72
N HIS A 58 -21.35 30.33 17.57
CA HIS A 58 -21.39 31.30 16.47
C HIS A 58 -21.93 30.66 15.18
N THR A 59 -22.57 31.48 14.36
CA THR A 59 -23.01 31.09 13.02
C THR A 59 -21.97 31.49 11.97
N ASP A 60 -22.04 30.84 10.81
CA ASP A 60 -21.14 31.04 9.66
C ASP A 60 -21.02 32.50 9.21
N ASP A 61 -22.06 33.30 9.45
CA ASP A 61 -22.11 34.71 9.06
C ASP A 61 -21.01 35.55 9.70
N ILE A 62 -20.42 35.11 10.82
CA ILE A 62 -19.33 35.85 11.46
C ILE A 62 -18.12 36.03 10.53
N PHE A 63 -17.90 35.09 9.61
CA PHE A 63 -16.78 35.16 8.66
C PHE A 63 -16.89 36.32 7.68
N LYS A 64 -18.09 36.90 7.50
CA LYS A 64 -18.30 38.10 6.68
C LYS A 64 -17.63 39.35 7.28
N ASN A 65 -17.32 39.32 8.58
CA ASN A 65 -16.68 40.43 9.28
C ASN A 65 -15.14 40.40 9.19
N PHE A 66 -14.55 39.34 8.59
CA PHE A 66 -13.11 39.18 8.50
C PHE A 66 -12.61 39.30 7.05
N PRO A 67 -11.46 39.93 6.81
CA PRO A 67 -10.86 39.99 5.48
C PRO A 67 -10.53 38.60 4.94
N VAL A 68 -10.95 38.32 3.69
CA VAL A 68 -10.50 37.13 2.96
C VAL A 68 -9.12 37.42 2.38
N VAL A 69 -8.12 36.65 2.81
CA VAL A 69 -6.72 36.81 2.39
C VAL A 69 -6.28 35.77 1.37
N GLY A 70 -7.10 34.75 1.12
CA GLY A 70 -6.89 33.79 0.04
C GLY A 70 -7.88 32.63 0.05
N ALA A 71 -7.55 31.61 -0.73
CA ALA A 71 -8.30 30.36 -0.82
C ALA A 71 -7.49 29.21 -0.22
N LEU A 72 -8.13 28.38 0.60
CA LEU A 72 -7.56 27.14 1.12
C LEU A 72 -7.70 26.06 0.04
N THR A 73 -6.61 25.36 -0.23
CA THR A 73 -6.57 24.30 -1.24
C THR A 73 -6.36 22.94 -0.57
N ASN A 74 -6.98 21.92 -1.14
CA ASN A 74 -6.71 20.52 -0.79
C ASN A 74 -5.42 19.99 -1.45
N GLU A 75 -4.60 20.87 -2.02
CA GLU A 75 -3.32 20.47 -2.59
C GLU A 75 -2.37 20.08 -1.45
N LYS A 76 -1.97 18.81 -1.44
CA LYS A 76 -0.91 18.32 -0.54
C LYS A 76 0.36 19.12 -0.76
N SER A 77 1.03 19.51 0.32
CA SER A 77 2.33 20.19 0.26
C SER A 77 3.38 19.30 -0.43
N LEU A 78 4.48 19.89 -0.93
CA LEU A 78 5.59 19.10 -1.48
C LEU A 78 6.13 18.11 -0.45
N TYR A 79 6.19 18.51 0.83
CA TYR A 79 6.55 17.64 1.94
C TYR A 79 5.61 16.44 2.04
N GLU A 80 4.28 16.65 2.01
CA GLU A 80 3.34 15.54 2.04
C GLU A 80 3.42 14.66 0.79
N LYS A 81 3.61 15.24 -0.39
CA LYS A 81 3.75 14.48 -1.65
C LYS A 81 5.01 13.60 -1.66
N VAL A 82 6.09 14.05 -1.02
CA VAL A 82 7.38 13.33 -0.99
C VAL A 82 7.48 12.36 0.18
N PHE A 83 6.99 12.74 1.36
CA PHE A 83 7.21 11.99 2.61
C PHE A 83 5.96 11.26 3.12
N THR A 84 4.79 11.44 2.51
CA THR A 84 3.59 10.64 2.83
C THR A 84 3.22 9.75 1.65
N GLY A 85 3.36 8.44 1.82
CA GLY A 85 3.12 7.46 0.76
C GLY A 85 1.66 7.41 0.30
N THR A 86 1.44 7.20 -0.99
CA THR A 86 0.12 6.92 -1.56
C THR A 86 -0.21 5.43 -1.37
N SER A 87 -1.14 5.12 -0.45
CA SER A 87 -1.38 3.75 0.04
C SER A 87 -2.25 2.85 -0.84
N LEU A 88 -2.82 3.33 -1.95
CA LEU A 88 -3.97 2.62 -2.54
C LEU A 88 -3.63 1.57 -3.62
N GLN A 89 -2.38 1.47 -4.09
CA GLN A 89 -2.01 0.62 -5.24
C GLN A 89 -0.76 -0.26 -5.03
N THR A 90 -0.04 -0.14 -3.91
CA THR A 90 1.18 -0.92 -3.65
C THR A 90 0.89 -2.43 -3.64
N ASP A 91 -0.23 -2.85 -3.06
CA ASP A 91 -0.63 -4.27 -3.04
C ASP A 91 -0.89 -4.83 -4.44
N LEU A 92 -1.41 -4.01 -5.37
CA LEU A 92 -1.66 -4.43 -6.74
C LEU A 92 -0.34 -4.68 -7.47
N LEU A 93 0.61 -3.73 -7.37
CA LEU A 93 1.92 -3.87 -8.00
C LEU A 93 2.66 -5.11 -7.46
N LEU A 94 2.67 -5.29 -6.14
CA LEU A 94 3.31 -6.43 -5.53
C LEU A 94 2.63 -7.76 -5.87
N ARG A 95 1.29 -7.80 -5.96
CA ARG A 95 0.56 -8.99 -6.43
C ARG A 95 0.87 -9.34 -7.86
N LEU A 96 0.89 -8.36 -8.76
CA LEU A 96 1.20 -8.61 -10.16
C LEU A 96 2.66 -9.07 -10.31
N ALA A 97 3.60 -8.41 -9.64
CA ALA A 97 5.00 -8.81 -9.68
C ALA A 97 5.21 -10.24 -9.16
N LEU A 98 4.73 -10.54 -7.95
CA LEU A 98 4.86 -11.87 -7.35
C LEU A 98 4.08 -12.92 -8.15
N GLY A 99 2.84 -12.60 -8.52
CA GLY A 99 1.93 -13.50 -9.24
C GLY A 99 2.45 -13.88 -10.62
N ILE A 100 2.99 -12.93 -11.39
CA ILE A 100 3.58 -13.19 -12.72
C ILE A 100 4.80 -14.10 -12.60
N VAL A 101 5.70 -13.79 -11.66
CA VAL A 101 6.91 -14.61 -11.42
C VAL A 101 6.53 -16.05 -11.09
N PHE A 102 5.63 -16.25 -10.12
CA PHE A 102 5.24 -17.60 -9.69
C PHE A 102 4.38 -18.32 -10.72
N PHE A 103 3.53 -17.61 -11.47
CA PHE A 103 2.78 -18.21 -12.57
C PHE A 103 3.72 -18.69 -13.67
N ALA A 104 4.72 -17.90 -14.06
CA ALA A 104 5.68 -18.29 -15.09
C ALA A 104 6.49 -19.53 -14.65
N HIS A 105 7.05 -19.53 -13.43
CA HIS A 105 7.78 -20.68 -12.89
C HIS A 105 6.89 -21.90 -12.68
N GLY A 106 5.68 -21.71 -12.16
CA GLY A 106 4.68 -22.75 -12.03
C GLY A 106 4.28 -23.34 -13.39
N ALA A 107 4.16 -22.52 -14.44
CA ALA A 107 3.82 -22.98 -15.78
C ALA A 107 4.97 -23.77 -16.42
N GLN A 108 6.23 -23.36 -16.19
CA GLN A 108 7.40 -24.17 -16.56
C GLN A 108 7.36 -25.55 -15.90
N LYS A 109 7.02 -25.59 -14.62
CA LYS A 109 7.02 -26.80 -13.79
C LYS A 109 5.83 -27.72 -14.05
N LEU A 110 4.65 -27.16 -14.26
CA LEU A 110 3.41 -27.92 -14.44
C LEU A 110 3.18 -28.29 -15.91
N LEU A 111 3.30 -27.31 -16.81
CA LEU A 111 2.86 -27.42 -18.21
C LEU A 111 4.02 -27.53 -19.21
N GLY A 112 5.26 -27.29 -18.78
CA GLY A 112 6.43 -27.25 -19.67
C GLY A 112 6.47 -26.00 -20.55
N TRP A 113 5.70 -24.96 -20.20
CA TRP A 113 5.73 -23.69 -20.92
C TRP A 113 7.10 -23.04 -20.82
N PHE A 114 7.41 -22.13 -21.75
CA PHE A 114 8.66 -21.35 -21.74
C PHE A 114 9.93 -22.22 -21.71
N GLY A 115 9.88 -23.41 -22.33
CA GLY A 115 10.99 -24.37 -22.33
C GLY A 115 11.21 -25.09 -21.01
N GLY A 116 10.20 -25.10 -20.12
CA GLY A 116 10.25 -25.78 -18.83
C GLY A 116 10.17 -27.30 -18.94
N TYR A 117 10.57 -28.00 -17.87
CA TYR A 117 10.63 -29.46 -17.82
C TYR A 117 9.27 -30.16 -17.76
N GLY A 118 8.19 -29.41 -17.52
CA GLY A 118 6.84 -29.95 -17.33
C GLY A 118 6.75 -30.86 -16.10
N TRP A 119 5.55 -31.42 -15.87
CA TRP A 119 5.25 -32.17 -14.65
C TRP A 119 6.26 -33.30 -14.40
N SER A 120 6.45 -34.20 -15.37
CA SER A 120 7.28 -35.39 -15.18
C SER A 120 8.75 -35.06 -14.93
N GLY A 121 9.32 -34.11 -15.68
CA GLY A 121 10.71 -33.69 -15.52
C GLY A 121 10.94 -32.96 -14.19
N THR A 122 10.01 -32.09 -13.81
CA THR A 122 10.09 -31.36 -12.54
C THR A 122 9.92 -32.29 -11.35
N MET A 123 8.97 -33.23 -11.39
CA MET A 123 8.80 -34.24 -10.37
C MET A 123 10.05 -35.10 -10.21
N GLY A 124 10.69 -35.50 -11.31
CA GLY A 124 11.98 -36.20 -11.31
C GLY A 124 13.04 -35.40 -10.56
N TYR A 125 13.26 -34.14 -10.93
CA TYR A 125 14.24 -33.27 -10.27
C TYR A 125 13.95 -33.09 -8.76
N LEU A 126 12.72 -32.75 -8.39
CA LEU A 126 12.37 -32.49 -6.99
C LEU A 126 12.47 -33.72 -6.10
N THR A 127 12.15 -34.91 -6.64
CA THR A 127 12.18 -36.16 -5.85
C THR A 127 13.56 -36.82 -5.85
N GLN A 128 14.29 -36.78 -6.96
CA GLN A 128 15.56 -37.50 -7.11
C GLN A 128 16.78 -36.64 -6.79
N THR A 129 16.73 -35.33 -7.04
CA THR A 129 17.85 -34.40 -6.80
C THR A 129 17.65 -33.60 -5.51
N VAL A 130 16.46 -33.03 -5.30
CA VAL A 130 16.14 -32.26 -4.09
C VAL A 130 15.66 -33.17 -2.94
N HIS A 131 15.40 -34.45 -3.22
CA HIS A 131 14.97 -35.46 -2.24
C HIS A 131 13.66 -35.14 -1.50
N LEU A 132 12.74 -34.39 -2.14
CA LEU A 132 11.41 -34.18 -1.60
C LEU A 132 10.54 -35.44 -1.74
N ALA A 133 9.70 -35.70 -0.75
CA ALA A 133 8.66 -36.71 -0.86
C ALA A 133 7.72 -36.38 -2.03
N PRO A 134 7.30 -37.36 -2.86
CA PRO A 134 6.51 -37.08 -4.07
C PRO A 134 5.24 -36.25 -3.84
N PRO A 135 4.45 -36.47 -2.77
CA PRO A 135 3.28 -35.61 -2.50
C PRO A 135 3.66 -34.15 -2.25
N ILE A 136 4.79 -33.91 -1.57
CA ILE A 136 5.29 -32.55 -1.29
C ILE A 136 5.81 -31.90 -2.57
N ALA A 137 6.56 -32.64 -3.40
CA ALA A 137 7.02 -32.15 -4.70
C ALA A 137 5.85 -31.73 -5.60
N GLY A 138 4.79 -32.55 -5.67
CA GLY A 138 3.58 -32.21 -6.42
C GLY A 138 2.89 -30.96 -5.88
N LEU A 139 2.78 -30.84 -4.55
CA LEU A 139 2.21 -29.64 -3.91
C LEU A 139 2.99 -28.38 -4.23
N VAL A 140 4.32 -28.41 -4.22
CA VAL A 140 5.16 -27.26 -4.61
C VAL A 140 4.80 -26.78 -6.02
N ILE A 141 4.76 -27.70 -6.99
CA ILE A 141 4.43 -27.37 -8.39
C ILE A 141 3.05 -26.73 -8.51
N LEU A 142 2.05 -27.33 -7.86
CA LEU A 142 0.67 -26.85 -7.91
C LEU A 142 0.52 -25.49 -7.23
N VAL A 143 1.15 -25.30 -6.07
CA VAL A 143 1.11 -24.03 -5.33
C VAL A 143 1.71 -22.93 -6.18
N GLU A 144 2.89 -23.10 -6.78
CA GLU A 144 3.50 -22.05 -7.59
C GLU A 144 2.60 -21.58 -8.74
N PHE A 145 2.01 -22.54 -9.48
CA PHE A 145 1.14 -22.22 -10.60
C PHE A 145 -0.17 -21.56 -10.16
N PHE A 146 -0.93 -22.22 -9.27
CA PHE A 146 -2.26 -21.76 -8.91
C PHE A 146 -2.24 -20.56 -7.98
N ALA A 147 -1.29 -20.48 -7.04
CA ALA A 147 -1.14 -19.30 -6.21
C ALA A 147 -0.66 -18.09 -7.03
N GLY A 148 0.24 -18.29 -8.00
CA GLY A 148 0.65 -17.24 -8.93
C GLY A 148 -0.53 -16.65 -9.68
N LEU A 149 -1.37 -17.52 -10.27
CA LEU A 149 -2.59 -17.11 -10.97
C LEU A 149 -3.60 -16.42 -10.02
N ALA A 150 -3.80 -16.97 -8.82
CA ALA A 150 -4.68 -16.41 -7.81
C ALA A 150 -4.26 -14.99 -7.38
N LEU A 151 -2.95 -14.74 -7.21
CA LEU A 151 -2.42 -13.42 -6.90
C LEU A 151 -2.65 -12.41 -8.03
N ILE A 152 -2.43 -12.80 -9.29
CA ILE A 152 -2.69 -11.95 -10.47
C ILE A 152 -4.15 -11.49 -10.46
N LEU A 153 -5.08 -12.42 -10.23
CA LEU A 153 -6.52 -12.13 -10.16
C LEU A 153 -6.91 -11.38 -8.87
N GLY A 154 -6.08 -11.42 -7.83
CA GLY A 154 -6.45 -10.93 -6.50
C GLY A 154 -7.56 -11.74 -5.87
N LEU A 155 -7.52 -13.05 -6.05
CA LEU A 155 -8.46 -14.03 -5.50
C LEU A 155 -7.74 -14.87 -4.44
N LEU A 156 -8.32 -15.01 -3.25
CA LEU A 156 -7.73 -15.73 -2.11
C LEU A 156 -6.29 -15.29 -1.84
N THR A 157 -6.05 -13.98 -1.84
CA THR A 157 -4.69 -13.41 -1.83
C THR A 157 -3.89 -13.90 -0.64
N ARG A 158 -4.48 -13.93 0.56
CA ARG A 158 -3.76 -14.33 1.78
C ARG A 158 -3.37 -15.82 1.74
N PRO A 159 -4.29 -16.78 1.49
CA PRO A 159 -3.90 -18.18 1.27
C PRO A 159 -2.85 -18.39 0.18
N ALA A 160 -3.00 -17.72 -0.98
CA ALA A 160 -2.06 -17.83 -2.09
C ALA A 160 -0.66 -17.32 -1.70
N ALA A 161 -0.59 -16.16 -1.06
CA ALA A 161 0.66 -15.57 -0.57
C ALA A 161 1.33 -16.45 0.49
N LEU A 162 0.57 -17.05 1.40
CA LEU A 162 1.11 -18.00 2.39
C LEU A 162 1.72 -19.24 1.71
N GLY A 163 1.04 -19.81 0.72
CA GLY A 163 1.56 -20.93 -0.06
C GLY A 163 2.89 -20.60 -0.72
N ILE A 164 2.98 -19.44 -1.39
CA ILE A 164 4.22 -18.95 -2.01
C ILE A 164 5.32 -18.71 -0.96
N ALA A 165 4.99 -18.12 0.20
CA ALA A 165 5.95 -17.91 1.28
C ALA A 165 6.54 -19.24 1.78
N LEU A 166 5.73 -20.29 1.92
CA LEU A 166 6.21 -21.62 2.32
C LEU A 166 7.07 -22.29 1.23
N VAL A 167 6.69 -22.18 -0.03
CA VAL A 167 7.48 -22.72 -1.16
C VAL A 167 8.83 -22.03 -1.25
N THR A 168 8.87 -20.70 -1.20
CA THR A 168 10.12 -19.92 -1.24
C THR A 168 11.00 -20.19 -0.04
N LEU A 169 10.42 -20.34 1.16
CA LEU A 169 11.17 -20.71 2.36
C LEU A 169 11.81 -22.09 2.21
N GLY A 170 11.06 -23.08 1.70
CA GLY A 170 11.60 -24.41 1.40
C GLY A 170 12.75 -24.34 0.40
N ALA A 171 12.55 -23.66 -0.73
CA ALA A 171 13.57 -23.48 -1.77
C ALA A 171 14.81 -22.73 -1.25
N ALA A 172 14.64 -21.76 -0.35
CA ALA A 172 15.74 -21.07 0.28
C ALA A 172 16.66 -22.06 1.00
N PHE A 173 16.13 -22.94 1.85
CA PHE A 173 16.94 -23.90 2.60
C PHE A 173 17.49 -25.06 1.77
N THR A 174 16.75 -25.53 0.77
CA THR A 174 17.13 -26.75 0.03
C THR A 174 17.98 -26.48 -1.21
N VAL A 175 17.82 -25.32 -1.85
CA VAL A 175 18.47 -25.03 -3.14
C VAL A 175 19.41 -23.83 -3.06
N HIS A 176 19.02 -22.74 -2.39
CA HIS A 176 19.71 -21.46 -2.54
C HIS A 176 20.71 -21.13 -1.43
N LEU A 177 20.40 -21.46 -0.17
CA LEU A 177 21.26 -21.16 0.99
C LEU A 177 22.66 -21.78 0.89
N PRO A 178 22.83 -23.02 0.38
CA PRO A 178 24.16 -23.60 0.17
C PRO A 178 25.04 -22.78 -0.79
N ASN A 179 24.46 -21.98 -1.68
CA ASN A 179 25.18 -21.17 -2.66
C ASN A 179 25.57 -19.77 -2.15
N GLY A 180 25.24 -19.45 -0.89
CA GLY A 180 25.51 -18.15 -0.27
C GLY A 180 24.45 -17.10 -0.61
N PHE A 181 24.83 -15.81 -0.55
CA PHE A 181 23.87 -14.71 -0.69
C PHE A 181 23.53 -14.38 -2.15
N PHE A 182 24.53 -14.16 -2.99
CA PHE A 182 24.35 -13.46 -4.27
C PHE A 182 23.66 -14.31 -5.35
N LEU A 183 22.75 -13.67 -6.10
CA LEU A 183 21.94 -14.32 -7.14
C LEU A 183 22.77 -14.91 -8.30
N ASP A 184 23.88 -14.28 -8.69
CA ASP A 184 24.76 -14.75 -9.78
C ASP A 184 25.35 -16.14 -9.51
N LYS A 185 25.46 -16.50 -8.22
CA LYS A 185 25.90 -17.82 -7.76
C LYS A 185 24.73 -18.78 -7.49
N GLY A 186 23.50 -18.36 -7.75
CA GLY A 186 22.29 -19.09 -7.35
C GLY A 186 21.97 -18.97 -5.86
N GLY A 187 22.45 -17.91 -5.19
CA GLY A 187 22.24 -17.65 -3.77
C GLY A 187 20.83 -17.20 -3.39
N ILE A 188 20.62 -16.90 -2.11
CA ILE A 188 19.30 -16.62 -1.50
C ILE A 188 18.71 -15.25 -1.81
N GLU A 189 19.50 -14.29 -2.34
CA GLU A 189 19.13 -12.88 -2.49
C GLU A 189 17.73 -12.68 -3.11
N TYR A 190 17.46 -13.29 -4.26
CA TYR A 190 16.18 -13.13 -4.94
C TYR A 190 15.03 -13.84 -4.21
N VAL A 191 15.27 -15.07 -3.73
CA VAL A 191 14.26 -15.86 -3.01
C VAL A 191 13.86 -15.20 -1.70
N PHE A 192 14.81 -14.56 -1.01
CA PHE A 192 14.56 -13.78 0.19
C PHE A 192 13.64 -12.59 -0.09
N VAL A 193 13.86 -11.85 -1.18
CA VAL A 193 12.98 -10.75 -1.60
C VAL A 193 11.57 -11.27 -1.90
N LEU A 194 11.45 -12.35 -2.67
CA LEU A 194 10.15 -12.95 -2.99
C LEU A 194 9.40 -13.41 -1.73
N PHE A 195 10.10 -13.99 -0.76
CA PHE A 195 9.53 -14.38 0.53
C PHE A 195 8.98 -13.17 1.31
N LEU A 196 9.73 -12.07 1.38
CA LEU A 196 9.27 -10.85 2.06
C LEU A 196 8.05 -10.22 1.38
N VAL A 197 8.00 -10.23 0.03
CA VAL A 197 6.82 -9.74 -0.71
C VAL A 197 5.61 -10.64 -0.44
N ALA A 198 5.81 -11.96 -0.41
CA ALA A 198 4.75 -12.91 -0.06
C ALA A 198 4.23 -12.68 1.37
N LEU A 199 5.13 -12.47 2.35
CA LEU A 199 4.74 -12.13 3.73
C LEU A 199 3.97 -10.80 3.80
N PHE A 200 4.42 -9.78 3.06
CA PHE A 200 3.71 -8.50 2.99
C PHE A 200 2.27 -8.69 2.50
N LEU A 201 2.07 -9.44 1.41
CA LEU A 201 0.73 -9.71 0.85
C LEU A 201 -0.11 -10.61 1.76
N PHE A 202 0.50 -11.53 2.50
CA PHE A 202 -0.19 -12.32 3.51
C PHE A 202 -0.75 -11.45 4.65
N VAL A 203 0.03 -10.47 5.12
CA VAL A 203 -0.37 -9.56 6.20
C VAL A 203 -1.38 -8.52 5.72
N ASN A 204 -1.09 -7.83 4.61
CA ASN A 204 -1.89 -6.70 4.10
C ASN A 204 -3.11 -7.13 3.26
N GLY A 205 -3.07 -8.32 2.65
CA GLY A 205 -4.16 -8.85 1.85
C GLY A 205 -4.20 -8.31 0.41
N ALA A 206 -5.39 -8.40 -0.21
CA ALA A 206 -5.59 -8.22 -1.64
C ALA A 206 -5.54 -6.76 -2.14
N GLY A 207 -5.67 -5.80 -1.23
CA GLY A 207 -5.81 -4.40 -1.57
C GLY A 207 -7.09 -4.08 -2.36
N THR A 208 -7.05 -2.91 -2.98
CA THR A 208 -8.23 -2.16 -3.41
C THR A 208 -8.74 -2.56 -4.80
N VAL A 209 -7.91 -3.19 -5.64
CA VAL A 209 -8.24 -3.65 -6.99
C VAL A 209 -8.11 -5.17 -7.04
N SER A 210 -9.10 -5.91 -6.54
CA SER A 210 -9.02 -7.37 -6.37
C SER A 210 -10.39 -8.04 -6.42
N ILE A 211 -10.43 -9.31 -6.82
CA ILE A 211 -11.66 -10.12 -6.74
C ILE A 211 -12.09 -10.32 -5.28
N ASP A 212 -11.13 -10.47 -4.35
CA ASP A 212 -11.40 -10.55 -2.90
C ASP A 212 -12.24 -9.35 -2.42
N ARG A 213 -11.92 -8.13 -2.90
CA ARG A 213 -12.72 -6.94 -2.61
C ARG A 213 -14.12 -7.03 -3.21
N LEU A 214 -14.24 -7.45 -4.47
CA LEU A 214 -15.55 -7.59 -5.13
C LEU A 214 -16.46 -8.57 -4.38
N ILE A 215 -15.90 -9.69 -3.88
CA ILE A 215 -16.63 -10.67 -3.09
C ILE A 215 -17.07 -10.07 -1.75
N ARG A 216 -16.15 -9.42 -1.02
CA ARG A 216 -16.44 -8.77 0.27
C ARG A 216 -17.54 -7.72 0.15
N ASP A 217 -17.41 -6.82 -0.83
CA ASP A 217 -18.35 -5.71 -1.02
C ASP A 217 -19.74 -6.24 -1.42
N ARG A 218 -19.83 -7.40 -2.10
CA ARG A 218 -21.09 -8.07 -2.42
C ARG A 218 -21.74 -8.75 -1.20
N TYR A 219 -20.93 -9.31 -0.30
CA TYR A 219 -21.40 -9.92 0.95
C TYR A 219 -21.97 -8.86 1.92
N GLN A 220 -21.31 -7.71 2.05
CA GLN A 220 -21.74 -6.62 2.93
C GLN A 220 -23.02 -5.89 2.46
N ARG A 221 -23.48 -6.12 1.23
CA ARG A 221 -24.71 -5.56 0.67
C ARG A 221 -25.94 -6.45 0.84
N ARG A 222 -25.78 -7.63 1.46
CA ARG A 222 -26.86 -8.56 1.80
C ARG A 222 -27.12 -8.50 3.30
#